data_AF-A0A523X3U6-F1
#
_entry.id   AF-A0A523X3U6-F1
#
_cell.length_a   1.000
_cell.length_b   1.000
_cell.length_c   1.000
_cell.angle_alpha   90.00
_cell.angle_beta   90.00
_cell.angle_gamma   90.00
#
_symmetry.space_group_name_H-M   'P 1'
#
loop_
_entity.id
_entity.type
_entity.pdbx_description
1 polymer ?
#
loop_
_entity_poly.entity_id
_entity_poly.type
_entity_poly.pdbx_seq_one_letter_code
_entity_poly.pdbx_strand_id
1 'polypeptide(L)'
;MQEGKVMTIFDLLAIFVSVSLAVVGQLLLKMGMLRMGRFSLNISTIVQQYARILLNPLVIAGIFSFALSMLVWLYVLSRLELSVAFPFVALNYVLILFASHFLLKETITPLKIMGVAVIVTGVYLVSRSA
;
A
#
# COMPACT_ATOMS: atom_id res chain seq x y z
N MET A 1 26.84 4.86 -11.43
CA MET A 1 27.10 4.50 -10.02
C MET A 1 26.57 5.65 -9.18
N GLN A 2 25.39 5.50 -8.58
CA GLN A 2 24.92 6.47 -7.60
C GLN A 2 25.80 6.29 -6.36
N GLU A 3 26.66 7.27 -6.11
CA GLU A 3 27.49 7.33 -4.91
C GLU A 3 26.60 7.17 -3.67
N GLY A 4 27.12 6.50 -2.64
CA GLY A 4 26.44 6.15 -1.39
C GLY A 4 25.91 7.38 -0.66
N LYS A 5 24.78 7.90 -1.15
CA LYS A 5 24.10 9.04 -0.58
C LYS A 5 23.39 8.56 0.67
N VAL A 6 23.87 9.05 1.82
CA VAL A 6 23.26 8.79 3.12
C VAL A 6 21.78 9.21 3.05
N MET A 7 20.90 8.28 3.41
CA MET A 7 19.46 8.50 3.44
C MET A 7 19.14 9.69 4.34
N THR A 8 18.46 10.69 3.78
CA THR A 8 18.11 11.89 4.54
C THR A 8 16.76 11.71 5.23
N ILE A 9 16.48 12.55 6.23
CA ILE A 9 15.16 12.58 6.88
C ILE A 9 14.03 12.87 5.87
N PHE A 10 14.31 13.65 4.82
CA PHE A 10 13.36 13.94 3.76
C PHE A 10 13.01 12.70 2.93
N ASP A 11 13.97 11.81 2.69
CA ASP A 11 13.73 10.56 1.96
C ASP A 11 12.86 9.61 2.79
N LEU A 12 13.13 9.49 4.10
CA LEU A 12 12.30 8.74 5.03
C LEU A 12 10.86 9.28 5.11
N LEU A 13 10.70 10.60 5.18
CA LEU A 13 9.37 11.23 5.16
C LEU A 13 8.65 10.98 3.83
N ALA A 14 9.34 11.09 2.70
CA ALA A 14 8.76 10.80 1.39
C ALA A 14 8.30 9.34 1.27
N ILE A 15 9.10 8.39 1.76
CA ILE A 15 8.73 6.98 1.85
C ILE A 15 7.47 6.81 2.70
N PHE A 16 7.46 7.37 3.93
CA PHE A 16 6.33 7.23 4.83
C PHE A 16 5.03 7.81 4.25
N VAL A 17 5.12 8.98 3.60
CA VAL A 17 3.99 9.61 2.90
C VAL A 17 3.51 8.74 1.74
N SER A 18 4.42 8.23 0.91
CA SER A 18 4.09 7.34 -0.20
C SER A 18 3.36 6.08 0.27
N VAL A 19 3.92 5.39 1.27
CA VAL A 19 3.31 4.19 1.88
C VAL A 19 1.93 4.52 2.48
N SER A 20 1.80 5.62 3.22
CA SER A 20 0.53 6.03 3.82
C SER A 20 -0.55 6.29 2.76
N LEU A 21 -0.19 7.00 1.67
CA LEU A 21 -1.09 7.22 0.54
C LEU A 21 -1.49 5.92 -0.17
N ALA A 22 -0.56 4.95 -0.28
CA ALA A 22 -0.86 3.63 -0.82
C ALA A 22 -1.87 2.88 0.06
N VAL A 23 -1.68 2.90 1.39
CA VAL A 23 -2.61 2.27 2.35
C VAL A 23 -3.99 2.92 2.28
N VAL A 24 -4.07 4.26 2.28
CA VAL A 24 -5.33 4.97 2.11
C VAL A 24 -6.00 4.58 0.80
N GLY A 25 -5.24 4.54 -0.30
CA GLY A 25 -5.72 4.10 -1.61
C GLY A 25 -6.31 2.69 -1.56
N GLN A 26 -5.58 1.72 -1.02
CA GLN A 26 -6.05 0.34 -0.90
C GLN A 26 -7.32 0.20 -0.04
N LEU A 27 -7.40 0.94 1.06
CA LEU A 27 -8.58 0.92 1.92
C LEU A 27 -9.80 1.52 1.22
N LEU A 28 -9.64 2.63 0.49
CA LEU A 28 -10.72 3.23 -0.31
C LEU A 28 -11.20 2.29 -1.41
N LEU A 29 -10.28 1.65 -2.13
CA LEU A 29 -10.60 0.62 -3.12
C LEU A 29 -11.41 -0.52 -2.46
N LYS A 30 -10.94 -1.01 -1.31
CA LYS A 30 -11.61 -2.09 -0.58
C LYS A 30 -13.01 -1.67 -0.11
N MET A 31 -13.17 -0.47 0.44
CA MET A 31 -14.47 0.08 0.83
C MET A 31 -15.41 0.22 -0.36
N GLY A 32 -14.92 0.70 -1.50
CA GLY A 32 -15.68 0.78 -2.75
C GLY A 32 -16.18 -0.58 -3.19
N MET A 33 -15.31 -1.59 -3.21
CA MET A 33 -15.67 -2.96 -3.59
C MET A 33 -16.65 -3.61 -2.61
N LEU A 34 -16.50 -3.39 -1.30
CA LEU A 34 -17.43 -3.91 -0.29
C LEU A 34 -18.87 -3.40 -0.50
N ARG A 35 -19.04 -2.16 -0.98
CA ARG A 35 -20.36 -1.59 -1.29
C ARG A 35 -20.97 -2.14 -2.58
N MET A 36 -20.15 -2.53 -3.54
CA MET A 36 -20.61 -3.04 -4.85
C MET A 36 -20.92 -4.54 -4.83
N GLY A 37 -20.43 -5.27 -3.82
CA GLY A 37 -20.65 -6.71 -3.69
C GLY A 37 -19.66 -7.55 -4.51
N ARG A 38 -19.96 -8.84 -4.65
CA ARG A 38 -19.07 -9.80 -5.31
C ARG A 38 -19.17 -9.66 -6.83
N PHE A 39 -18.01 -9.70 -7.47
CA PHE A 39 -17.87 -9.71 -8.92
C PHE A 39 -18.30 -11.07 -9.48
N SER A 40 -19.05 -11.08 -10.60
CA SER A 40 -19.35 -12.31 -11.33
C SER A 40 -18.61 -12.33 -12.66
N LEU A 41 -17.94 -13.44 -12.98
CA LEU A 41 -17.23 -13.64 -14.24
C LEU A 41 -18.18 -14.09 -15.35
N ASN A 42 -19.23 -13.31 -15.58
CA ASN A 42 -20.15 -13.53 -16.70
C ASN A 42 -19.92 -12.48 -17.79
N ILE A 43 -19.50 -12.93 -18.98
CA ILE A 43 -19.16 -12.09 -20.15
C ILE A 43 -20.26 -11.09 -20.49
N SER A 44 -21.54 -11.48 -20.34
CA SER A 44 -22.68 -10.59 -20.63
C SER A 44 -22.79 -9.40 -19.67
N THR A 45 -22.26 -9.53 -18.45
CA THR A 45 -22.38 -8.51 -17.39
C THR A 45 -21.05 -7.83 -17.05
N ILE A 46 -19.93 -8.35 -17.55
CA ILE A 46 -18.59 -7.93 -17.12
C ILE A 46 -18.32 -6.46 -17.46
N VAL A 47 -18.75 -6.01 -18.65
CA VAL A 47 -18.59 -4.61 -19.08
C VAL A 47 -19.36 -3.67 -18.16
N GLN A 48 -20.61 -4.01 -17.83
CA GLN A 48 -21.44 -3.20 -16.95
C GLN A 48 -20.88 -3.17 -15.51
N GLN A 49 -20.35 -4.30 -15.01
CA GLN A 49 -19.73 -4.38 -13.69
C GLN A 49 -18.49 -3.47 -13.62
N TYR A 50 -17.58 -3.55 -14.59
CA TYR A 50 -16.40 -2.67 -14.64
C TYR A 50 -16.78 -1.19 -14.76
N ALA A 51 -17.77 -0.84 -15.59
CA ALA A 51 -18.24 0.54 -15.69
C ALA A 51 -18.73 1.08 -14.32
N ARG A 52 -19.49 0.28 -13.56
CA ARG A 52 -19.94 0.65 -12.21
C ARG A 52 -18.77 0.81 -11.23
N ILE A 53 -17.76 -0.05 -11.32
CA ILE A 53 -16.54 0.04 -10.49
C ILE A 53 -15.79 1.33 -10.79
N LEU A 54 -15.55 1.64 -12.05
CA LEU A 54 -14.80 2.83 -12.47
C LEU A 54 -15.54 4.13 -12.16
N LEU A 55 -16.87 4.10 -12.07
CA LEU A 55 -17.69 5.25 -11.68
C LEU A 55 -17.91 5.36 -10.16
N ASN A 56 -17.44 4.39 -9.37
CA ASN A 56 -17.60 4.44 -7.91
C ASN A 56 -16.67 5.50 -7.30
N PRO A 57 -17.21 6.50 -6.55
CA PRO A 57 -16.40 7.58 -6.01
C PRO A 57 -15.25 7.12 -5.08
N LEU A 58 -15.46 6.06 -4.30
CA LEU A 58 -14.42 5.50 -3.44
C LEU A 58 -13.33 4.80 -4.25
N VAL A 59 -13.70 4.13 -5.34
CA VAL A 59 -12.72 3.52 -6.24
C VAL A 59 -11.90 4.62 -6.91
N ILE A 60 -12.55 5.66 -7.45
CA ILE A 60 -11.86 6.79 -8.08
C ILE A 60 -10.90 7.45 -7.09
N ALA A 61 -11.36 7.77 -5.87
CA ALA A 61 -10.52 8.35 -4.83
C ALA A 61 -9.35 7.41 -4.45
N GLY A 62 -9.60 6.10 -4.38
CA GLY A 62 -8.59 5.09 -4.12
C GLY A 62 -7.51 5.03 -5.21
N ILE A 63 -7.92 4.99 -6.48
CA ILE A 63 -7.01 5.03 -7.64
C ILE A 63 -6.20 6.32 -7.62
N PHE A 64 -6.84 7.46 -7.37
CA PHE A 64 -6.16 8.76 -7.31
C PHE A 64 -5.12 8.80 -6.18
N SER A 65 -5.47 8.34 -4.98
CA SER A 65 -4.53 8.22 -3.85
C SER A 65 -3.34 7.30 -4.19
N PHE A 66 -3.60 6.19 -4.87
CA PHE A 66 -2.57 5.26 -5.31
C PHE A 66 -1.66 5.88 -6.37
N ALA A 67 -2.21 6.66 -7.31
CA ALA A 67 -1.43 7.40 -8.29
C ALA A 67 -0.54 8.46 -7.62
N LEU A 68 -1.06 9.22 -6.65
CA LEU A 68 -0.27 10.17 -5.87
C LEU A 68 0.86 9.48 -5.09
N SER A 69 0.55 8.34 -4.44
CA SER A 69 1.55 7.50 -3.78
C SER A 69 2.68 7.11 -4.73
N MET A 70 2.32 6.70 -5.95
CA MET A 70 3.28 6.31 -6.99
C MET A 70 4.15 7.50 -7.45
N LEU A 71 3.60 8.72 -7.56
CA LEU A 71 4.40 9.90 -7.88
C LEU A 71 5.46 10.19 -6.80
N VAL A 72 5.09 10.07 -5.53
CA VAL A 72 6.05 10.20 -4.42
C VAL A 72 7.06 9.06 -4.42
N TRP A 73 6.62 7.84 -4.74
CA TRP A 73 7.50 6.67 -4.85
C TRP A 73 8.55 6.82 -5.95
N LEU A 74 8.18 7.37 -7.11
CA LEU A 74 9.12 7.67 -8.20
C LEU A 74 10.19 8.68 -7.75
N TYR A 75 9.82 9.67 -6.94
CA TYR A 75 10.80 10.57 -6.32
C TYR A 75 11.77 9.80 -5.42
N VAL A 76 11.30 8.90 -4.56
CA VAL A 76 12.15 8.04 -3.71
C VAL A 76 13.11 7.20 -4.55
N LEU A 77 12.61 6.52 -5.59
CA LEU A 77 13.42 5.68 -6.47
C LEU A 77 14.44 6.47 -7.31
N SER A 78 14.21 7.75 -7.54
CA SER A 78 15.19 8.62 -8.20
C SER A 78 16.39 8.94 -7.31
N ARG A 79 16.25 8.76 -5.98
CA ARG A 79 17.23 9.16 -4.95
C ARG A 79 17.94 7.97 -4.31
N LEU A 80 17.21 6.87 -4.12
CA LEU A 80 17.66 5.70 -3.38
C LEU A 80 17.69 4.49 -4.30
N GLU A 81 18.65 3.62 -4.06
CA GLU A 81 18.63 2.29 -4.65
C GLU A 81 17.37 1.53 -4.19
N LEU A 82 16.80 0.74 -5.10
CA LEU A 82 15.59 -0.03 -4.81
C LEU A 82 15.79 -0.96 -3.60
N SER A 83 16.97 -1.58 -3.47
CA SER A 83 17.36 -2.43 -2.33
C SER A 83 17.27 -1.71 -0.98
N VAL A 84 17.52 -0.40 -0.96
CA VAL A 84 17.48 0.44 0.26
C VAL A 84 16.05 0.91 0.54
N ALA A 85 15.28 1.28 -0.48
CA ALA A 85 13.92 1.80 -0.31
C ALA A 85 12.87 0.69 -0.06
N PHE A 86 13.01 -0.45 -0.73
CA PHE A 86 12.01 -1.52 -0.72
C PHE A 86 11.71 -2.13 0.67
N PRO A 87 12.68 -2.27 1.60
CA PRO A 87 12.39 -2.73 2.96
C PRO A 87 11.32 -1.88 3.67
N PHE A 88 11.24 -0.58 3.41
CA PHE A 88 10.23 0.28 4.01
C PHE A 88 8.82 0.06 3.45
N VAL A 89 8.68 -0.55 2.26
CA VAL A 89 7.37 -0.92 1.69
C VAL A 89 6.65 -1.92 2.59
N ALA A 90 7.38 -2.69 3.40
CA ALA A 90 6.81 -3.61 4.37
C ALA A 90 5.97 -2.92 5.46
N LEU A 91 6.16 -1.61 5.68
CA LEU A 91 5.29 -0.81 6.53
C LEU A 91 3.83 -0.87 6.08
N ASN A 92 3.55 -1.10 4.79
CA ASN A 92 2.20 -1.33 4.30
C ASN A 92 1.51 -2.48 5.03
N TYR A 93 2.21 -3.60 5.30
CA TYR A 93 1.59 -4.74 6.00
C TYR A 93 1.15 -4.36 7.41
N VAL A 94 1.99 -3.61 8.12
CA VAL A 94 1.69 -3.13 9.48
C VAL A 94 0.51 -2.16 9.44
N LEU A 95 0.59 -1.13 8.60
CA LEU A 95 -0.41 -0.08 8.49
C LEU A 95 -1.75 -0.62 8.00
N ILE A 96 -1.77 -1.50 7.00
CA ILE A 96 -2.99 -2.16 6.51
C ILE A 96 -3.61 -3.02 7.60
N LEU A 97 -2.83 -3.81 8.35
CA LEU A 97 -3.38 -4.68 9.40
C LEU A 97 -4.17 -3.87 10.44
N PHE A 98 -3.60 -2.76 10.91
CA PHE A 98 -4.27 -1.91 11.89
C PHE A 98 -5.39 -1.09 11.26
N ALA A 99 -5.15 -0.44 10.13
CA ALA A 99 -6.14 0.42 9.50
C ALA A 99 -7.36 -0.37 8.99
N SER A 100 -7.17 -1.59 8.47
CA SER A 100 -8.29 -2.46 8.08
C SER A 100 -9.07 -2.95 9.30
N HIS A 101 -8.41 -3.19 10.43
CA HIS A 101 -9.12 -3.51 11.67
C HIS A 101 -9.98 -2.35 12.16
N PHE A 102 -9.44 -1.14 12.23
CA PHE A 102 -10.19 0.01 12.75
C PHE A 102 -11.27 0.51 11.78
N LEU A 103 -11.00 0.54 10.47
CA LEU A 103 -11.90 1.14 9.48
C LEU A 103 -12.85 0.12 8.84
N LEU A 104 -12.37 -1.10 8.58
CA LEU A 104 -13.15 -2.16 7.94
C LEU A 104 -13.68 -3.20 8.94
N LYS A 105 -13.31 -3.07 10.22
CA LYS A 105 -13.68 -4.02 11.29
C LYS A 105 -13.23 -5.45 10.98
N GLU A 106 -12.13 -5.60 10.26
CA GLU A 106 -11.56 -6.91 9.97
C GLU A 106 -10.98 -7.54 11.24
N THR A 107 -11.18 -8.85 11.44
CA THR A 107 -10.61 -9.55 12.60
C THR A 107 -9.09 -9.68 12.46
N ILE A 108 -8.37 -9.19 13.48
CA ILE A 108 -6.95 -9.45 13.66
C ILE A 108 -6.81 -10.78 14.41
N THR A 109 -6.39 -11.81 13.70
CA THR A 109 -6.06 -13.10 14.31
C THR A 109 -4.64 -13.06 14.89
N PRO A 110 -4.33 -13.81 15.97
CA PRO A 110 -2.98 -13.94 16.51
C PRO A 110 -1.94 -14.33 15.44
N LEU A 111 -2.30 -15.20 14.50
CA LEU A 111 -1.41 -15.62 13.41
C LEU A 111 -1.00 -14.46 12.49
N LYS A 112 -1.92 -13.53 12.17
CA LYS A 112 -1.61 -12.31 11.40
C LYS A 112 -0.61 -11.43 12.15
N ILE A 113 -0.76 -11.29 13.47
CA ILE A 113 0.18 -10.52 14.30
C ILE A 113 1.57 -11.15 14.26
N MET A 114 1.66 -12.48 14.46
CA MET A 114 2.94 -13.20 14.37
C MET A 114 3.59 -13.05 13.00
N GLY A 115 2.82 -13.17 11.92
CA GLY A 115 3.32 -12.96 10.56
C GLY A 115 3.86 -11.55 10.34
N VAL A 116 3.15 -10.53 10.81
CA VAL A 116 3.62 -9.14 10.74
C VAL A 116 4.90 -8.94 11.58
N ALA A 117 5.00 -9.53 12.76
CA ALA A 117 6.21 -9.48 13.57
C ALA A 117 7.43 -10.09 12.85
N VAL A 118 7.23 -11.21 12.13
CA VAL A 118 8.26 -11.83 11.29
C VAL A 118 8.66 -10.92 10.13
N ILE A 119 7.70 -10.28 9.44
CA ILE A 119 7.98 -9.32 8.36
C ILE A 119 8.82 -8.15 8.89
N VAL A 120 8.44 -7.54 10.00
CA VAL A 120 9.17 -6.42 10.62
C VAL A 120 10.59 -6.85 11.01
N THR A 121 10.74 -8.06 11.56
CA THR A 121 12.06 -8.61 11.88
C THR A 121 12.91 -8.81 10.63
N GLY A 122 12.34 -9.37 9.55
CA GLY A 122 13.03 -9.54 8.27
C GLY A 122 13.49 -8.21 7.68
N VAL A 123 12.63 -7.18 7.73
CA VAL A 123 12.96 -5.82 7.29
C VAL A 123 14.12 -5.24 8.10
N TYR A 124 14.08 -5.40 9.42
CA TYR A 124 15.17 -4.96 10.29
C TYR A 124 16.49 -5.64 9.91
N LEU A 125 16.50 -6.96 9.71
CA LEU A 125 17.70 -7.69 9.29
C LEU A 125 18.23 -7.20 7.93
N VAL A 126 17.36 -7.03 6.94
CA VAL A 126 17.76 -6.51 5.61
C VAL A 126 18.35 -5.10 5.73
N SER A 127 17.72 -4.22 6.51
CA SER A 127 18.20 -2.86 6.73
C SER A 127 19.55 -2.77 7.44
N ARG A 128 19.96 -3.82 8.16
CA ARG A 128 21.27 -3.92 8.82
C ARG A 128 22.34 -4.55 7.94
N SER A 129 21.95 -5.24 6.87
CA SER A 129 22.84 -5.88 5.90
C SER A 129 23.14 -5.01 4.66
N ALA A 130 22.38 -3.94 4.47
CA ALA A 130 22.58 -2.92 3.44
C ALA A 130 23.47 -1.78 3.97
#